data_AF-A0A7L8SPK8-F1
#
_entry.id   AF-A0A7L8SPK8-F1
#
_cell.length_a   1.000
_cell.length_b   1.000
_cell.length_c   1.000
_cell.angle_alpha   90.00
_cell.angle_beta   90.00
_cell.angle_gamma   90.00
#
_symmetry.space_group_name_H-M   'P 1'
#
loop_
_entity.id
_entity.type
_entity.pdbx_description
1 polymer ?
#
loop_
_entity_poly.entity_id
_entity_poly.type
_entity_poly.pdbx_seq_one_letter_code
_entity_poly.pdbx_strand_id
1 'polypeptide(L)'
;MVLVVTLILLVILSLVGTFAIRNATQSERSINGIRSAELAREAAETALRFCEQVAMFDGDGKDYTEYASTGMRARIIATTVGSEFDKDAAWRESSSWVGNGVILVPKDYINKKPTGTQVDAVQLEIQPRCLVQKIATTSTPQLTGYLITARGFANNARFEDTTGKATQGAEAWLQSVLTRDK
;
A
#
# COMPACT_ATOMS: atom_id res chain seq x y z
N MET A 1 -23.72 58.77 -12.42
CA MET A 1 -23.08 57.73 -13.26
C MET A 1 -21.99 56.94 -12.55
N VAL A 2 -21.25 57.52 -11.59
CA VAL A 2 -20.19 56.82 -10.83
C VAL A 2 -20.70 55.62 -10.01
N LEU A 3 -21.93 55.69 -9.48
CA LEU A 3 -22.53 54.60 -8.70
C LEU A 3 -22.78 53.34 -9.54
N VAL A 4 -23.15 53.49 -10.82
CA VAL A 4 -23.38 52.35 -11.72
C VAL A 4 -22.06 51.69 -12.09
N VAL A 5 -21.02 52.48 -12.38
CA VAL A 5 -19.69 51.98 -12.74
C VAL A 5 -19.05 51.23 -11.56
N THR A 6 -19.15 51.76 -10.35
CA THR A 6 -18.62 51.10 -9.15
C THR A 6 -19.33 49.79 -8.83
N LEU A 7 -20.65 49.73 -8.96
CA LEU A 7 -21.41 48.48 -8.78
C LEU A 7 -20.99 47.40 -9.80
N ILE A 8 -20.81 47.77 -11.07
CA ILE A 8 -20.35 46.83 -12.10
C ILE A 8 -18.94 46.32 -11.77
N LEU A 9 -18.03 47.20 -11.38
CA LEU A 9 -16.66 46.82 -11.00
C LEU A 9 -16.65 45.89 -9.78
N LEU A 10 -17.49 46.14 -8.78
CA LEU A 10 -17.62 45.25 -7.62
C LEU A 10 -18.11 43.85 -8.01
N VAL A 11 -19.09 43.76 -8.92
CA VAL A 11 -19.58 42.47 -9.41
C VAL A 11 -18.49 41.71 -10.16
N ILE A 12 -17.76 42.38 -11.06
CA ILE A 12 -16.65 41.75 -11.81
C ILE A 12 -15.56 41.24 -10.85
N LEU A 13 -15.15 42.06 -9.86
CA LEU A 13 -14.16 41.66 -8.87
C LEU A 13 -14.62 40.46 -8.03
N SER A 14 -15.90 40.41 -7.65
CA SER A 14 -16.46 39.28 -6.90
C SER A 14 -16.47 37.97 -7.70
N LEU A 15 -16.77 38.05 -9.00
CA LEU A 15 -16.76 36.90 -9.91
C LEU A 15 -15.34 36.37 -10.08
N VAL A 16 -14.37 37.23 -10.39
CA VAL A 16 -12.95 36.84 -10.54
C VAL A 16 -12.41 36.23 -9.25
N GLY A 17 -12.72 36.83 -8.08
CA GLY A 17 -12.33 36.29 -6.78
C GLY A 17 -12.90 34.88 -6.54
N THR A 18 -14.17 34.66 -6.87
CA THR A 18 -14.80 33.33 -6.72
C THR A 18 -14.17 32.28 -7.63
N PHE A 19 -13.86 32.61 -8.88
CA PHE A 19 -13.18 31.70 -9.80
C PHE A 19 -11.76 31.35 -9.33
N ALA A 20 -11.01 32.34 -8.84
CA ALA A 20 -9.68 32.11 -8.29
C ALA A 20 -9.70 31.15 -7.09
N ILE A 21 -10.63 31.33 -6.15
CA ILE A 21 -10.78 30.44 -4.98
C ILE A 21 -11.17 29.01 -5.42
N ARG A 22 -12.11 28.87 -6.35
CA ARG A 22 -12.52 27.54 -6.84
C ARG A 22 -11.36 26.82 -7.53
N ASN A 23 -10.59 27.50 -8.37
CA ASN A 23 -9.45 26.89 -9.04
C ASN A 23 -8.35 26.50 -8.05
N ALA A 24 -8.07 27.34 -7.04
CA ALA A 24 -7.11 27.03 -5.99
C ALA A 24 -7.53 25.78 -5.18
N THR A 25 -8.79 25.71 -4.74
CA THR A 25 -9.30 24.54 -3.99
C THR A 25 -9.32 23.26 -4.82
N GLN A 26 -9.59 23.35 -6.13
CA GLN A 26 -9.49 22.18 -7.03
C GLN A 26 -8.03 21.71 -7.19
N SER A 27 -7.10 22.64 -7.37
CA SER A 27 -5.67 22.32 -7.46
C SER A 27 -5.15 21.68 -6.17
N GLU A 28 -5.51 22.22 -5.01
CA GLU A 28 -5.14 21.66 -3.71
C GLU A 28 -5.65 20.23 -3.51
N ARG A 29 -6.92 19.96 -3.85
CA ARG A 29 -7.49 18.61 -3.79
C ARG A 29 -6.77 17.63 -4.70
N SER A 30 -6.42 18.06 -5.91
CA SER A 30 -5.66 17.25 -6.86
C SER A 30 -4.28 16.90 -6.32
N ILE A 31 -3.53 17.91 -5.83
CA ILE A 31 -2.20 17.71 -5.26
C ILE A 31 -2.24 16.81 -4.03
N ASN A 32 -3.21 17.00 -3.14
CA ASN A 32 -3.36 16.16 -1.96
C ASN A 32 -3.70 14.70 -2.32
N GLY A 33 -4.49 14.50 -3.38
CA GLY A 33 -4.76 13.18 -3.95
C GLY A 33 -3.49 12.51 -4.46
N ILE A 34 -2.67 13.21 -5.24
CA ILE A 34 -1.39 12.72 -5.75
C ILE A 34 -0.46 12.36 -4.59
N ARG A 35 -0.29 13.25 -3.61
CA ARG A 35 0.55 12.99 -2.43
C ARG A 35 0.11 11.74 -1.68
N SER A 36 -1.21 11.55 -1.52
CA SER A 36 -1.75 10.36 -0.86
C SER A 36 -1.49 9.10 -1.69
N ALA A 37 -1.65 9.16 -3.02
CA ALA A 37 -1.40 8.02 -3.91
C ALA A 37 0.08 7.60 -3.89
N GLU A 38 1.01 8.56 -3.92
CA GLU A 38 2.45 8.29 -3.85
C GLU A 38 2.85 7.69 -2.49
N LEU A 39 2.32 8.24 -1.39
CA LEU A 39 2.56 7.67 -0.06
C LEU A 39 2.05 6.22 0.04
N ALA A 40 0.86 5.94 -0.50
CA ALA A 40 0.34 4.58 -0.54
C ALA A 40 1.22 3.66 -1.41
N ARG A 41 1.75 4.14 -2.54
CA ARG A 41 2.66 3.38 -3.40
C ARG A 41 3.99 3.07 -2.73
N GLU A 42 4.61 4.04 -2.06
CA GLU A 42 5.85 3.85 -1.30
C GLU A 42 5.65 2.86 -0.15
N ALA A 43 4.52 2.95 0.56
CA ALA A 43 4.15 1.99 1.59
C ALA A 43 3.96 0.57 1.02
N ALA A 44 3.37 0.44 -0.17
CA ALA A 44 3.19 -0.84 -0.85
C ALA A 44 4.53 -1.44 -1.26
N GLU A 45 5.46 -0.62 -1.75
CA GLU A 45 6.81 -1.08 -2.11
C GLU A 45 7.56 -1.54 -0.87
N THR A 46 7.44 -0.80 0.24
CA THR A 46 8.03 -1.17 1.53
C THR A 46 7.53 -2.53 2.01
N ALA A 47 6.22 -2.80 1.89
CA ALA A 47 5.66 -4.11 2.21
C ALA A 47 6.09 -5.21 1.25
N LEU A 48 6.21 -4.90 -0.05
CA LEU A 48 6.71 -5.85 -1.03
C LEU A 48 8.12 -6.31 -0.65
N ARG A 49 9.03 -5.36 -0.38
CA ARG A 49 10.42 -5.66 0.03
C ARG A 49 10.49 -6.49 1.31
N PHE A 50 9.66 -6.17 2.30
CA PHE A 50 9.60 -6.95 3.54
C PHE A 50 9.15 -8.39 3.30
N CYS A 51 8.07 -8.59 2.54
CA CYS A 51 7.56 -9.92 2.24
C CYS A 51 8.47 -10.72 1.30
N GLU A 52 9.23 -10.06 0.42
CA GLU A 52 10.29 -10.70 -0.37
C GLU A 52 11.36 -11.31 0.53
N GLN A 53 11.79 -10.62 1.59
CA GLN A 53 12.73 -11.16 2.58
C GLN A 53 12.13 -12.37 3.32
N VAL A 54 10.86 -12.30 3.74
CA VAL A 54 10.17 -13.43 4.38
C VAL A 54 10.14 -14.65 3.46
N ALA A 55 9.81 -14.46 2.18
CA ALA A 55 9.79 -15.52 1.18
C ALA A 55 11.18 -16.12 0.91
N MET A 56 12.23 -15.29 0.86
CA MET A 56 13.61 -15.76 0.72
C MET A 56 14.04 -16.64 1.91
N PHE A 57 13.71 -16.23 3.14
CA PHE A 57 14.01 -17.03 4.34
C PHE A 57 13.27 -18.36 4.36
N ASP A 58 11.98 -18.40 3.98
CA ASP A 58 11.25 -19.67 3.85
C ASP A 58 11.84 -20.57 2.75
N GLY A 59 12.32 -19.97 1.65
CA GLY A 59 13.10 -20.68 0.65
C GLY A 59 14.31 -21.41 1.24
N ASP A 60 15.01 -20.78 2.18
CA ASP A 60 16.12 -21.40 2.92
C ASP A 60 15.68 -22.34 4.05
N GLY A 61 14.37 -22.55 4.22
CA GLY A 61 13.79 -23.36 5.31
C GLY A 61 13.86 -22.69 6.69
N LYS A 62 14.12 -21.37 6.73
CA LYS A 62 14.26 -20.57 7.94
C LYS A 62 13.02 -19.71 8.18
N ASP A 63 12.85 -19.27 9.42
CA ASP A 63 11.87 -18.23 9.74
C ASP A 63 12.53 -16.85 9.72
N TYR A 64 11.79 -15.84 9.31
CA TYR A 64 12.27 -14.46 9.36
C TYR A 64 12.12 -13.93 10.79
N THR A 65 13.20 -13.40 11.36
CA THR A 65 13.30 -13.07 12.80
C THR A 65 13.75 -11.62 13.09
N GLU A 66 13.96 -10.80 12.06
CA GLU A 66 14.31 -9.39 12.26
C GLU A 66 13.08 -8.57 12.72
N TYR A 67 13.33 -7.38 13.27
CA TYR A 67 12.28 -6.45 13.73
C TYR A 67 11.29 -7.10 14.72
N ALA A 68 11.80 -7.99 15.59
CA ALA A 68 11.02 -8.76 16.57
C ALA A 68 9.86 -9.57 15.97
N SER A 69 9.95 -9.91 14.69
CA SER A 69 8.99 -10.80 14.05
C SER A 69 9.29 -12.27 14.38
N THR A 70 8.24 -13.07 14.55
CA THR A 70 8.34 -14.52 14.78
C THR A 70 7.16 -15.22 14.11
N GLY A 71 7.37 -16.42 13.60
CA GLY A 71 6.33 -17.23 12.96
C GLY A 71 5.90 -16.70 11.60
N MET A 72 6.75 -15.93 10.92
CA MET A 72 6.42 -15.33 9.61
C MET A 72 6.25 -16.40 8.54
N ARG A 73 7.03 -17.48 8.63
CA ARG A 73 6.88 -18.67 7.78
C ARG A 73 5.47 -19.28 7.84
N ALA A 74 4.86 -19.33 9.02
CA ALA A 74 3.51 -19.87 9.20
C ALA A 74 2.41 -19.00 8.58
N ARG A 75 2.74 -17.73 8.24
CA ARG A 75 1.82 -16.83 7.53
C ARG A 75 1.84 -17.02 6.01
N ILE A 76 2.82 -17.73 5.47
CA ILE A 76 2.88 -18.03 4.04
C ILE A 76 1.72 -18.97 3.69
N ILE A 77 0.93 -18.56 2.70
CA ILE A 77 -0.22 -19.29 2.23
C ILE A 77 0.25 -20.53 1.47
N ALA A 78 -0.06 -21.70 2.04
CA ALA A 78 0.41 -22.99 1.56
C ALA A 78 -0.28 -23.46 0.27
N THR A 79 -1.44 -22.91 -0.09
CA THR A 79 -2.13 -23.25 -1.33
C THR A 79 -1.36 -22.72 -2.52
N THR A 80 -0.90 -23.63 -3.37
CA THR A 80 -0.12 -23.30 -4.56
C THR A 80 -1.03 -22.92 -5.71
N VAL A 81 -0.80 -21.75 -6.32
CA VAL A 81 -1.47 -21.32 -7.55
C VAL A 81 -0.62 -21.59 -8.80
N GLY A 82 -1.27 -21.70 -9.96
CA GLY A 82 -0.59 -21.98 -11.23
C GLY A 82 -0.03 -20.74 -11.94
N SER A 83 -0.55 -19.55 -11.59
CA SER A 83 -0.18 -18.25 -12.19
C SER A 83 -0.56 -17.12 -11.23
N GLU A 84 0.08 -15.96 -11.39
CA GLU A 84 -0.28 -14.69 -10.79
C GLU A 84 -1.74 -14.25 -11.08
N PHE A 85 -2.30 -14.74 -12.20
CA PHE A 85 -3.66 -14.44 -12.63
C PHE A 85 -4.69 -15.45 -12.14
N ASP A 86 -4.28 -16.51 -11.43
CA ASP A 86 -5.16 -17.57 -10.95
C ASP A 86 -6.37 -16.99 -10.20
N LYS A 87 -7.55 -17.54 -10.47
CA LYS A 87 -8.81 -17.11 -9.86
C LYS A 87 -8.85 -17.43 -8.36
N ASP A 88 -8.10 -18.45 -7.94
CA ASP A 88 -8.02 -18.91 -6.55
C ASP A 88 -6.83 -18.24 -5.81
N ALA A 89 -6.19 -17.23 -6.42
CA ALA A 89 -5.15 -16.45 -5.77
C ALA A 89 -5.72 -15.66 -4.59
N ALA A 90 -5.12 -15.84 -3.42
CA ALA A 90 -5.63 -15.32 -2.15
C ALA A 90 -5.75 -13.80 -2.14
N TRP A 91 -4.86 -13.09 -2.85
CA TRP A 91 -4.88 -11.64 -2.94
C TRP A 91 -6.18 -11.06 -3.52
N ARG A 92 -6.89 -11.83 -4.35
CA ARG A 92 -8.16 -11.43 -4.96
C ARG A 92 -9.31 -11.42 -3.95
N GLU A 93 -9.18 -12.20 -2.88
CA GLU A 93 -10.20 -12.39 -1.87
C GLU A 93 -9.99 -11.39 -0.73
N SER A 94 -10.98 -10.53 -0.50
CA SER A 94 -10.92 -9.50 0.54
C SER A 94 -10.65 -10.07 1.94
N SER A 95 -11.23 -11.24 2.24
CA SER A 95 -11.06 -11.91 3.53
C SER A 95 -9.64 -12.46 3.76
N SER A 96 -8.80 -12.61 2.71
CA SER A 96 -7.39 -12.99 2.87
C SER A 96 -6.53 -11.86 3.44
N TRP A 97 -7.01 -10.63 3.38
CA TRP A 97 -6.28 -9.44 3.88
C TRP A 97 -6.49 -9.17 5.38
N VAL A 98 -7.06 -10.14 6.08
CA VAL A 98 -7.28 -10.19 7.53
C VAL A 98 -6.88 -11.57 8.05
N GLY A 99 -6.73 -11.71 9.37
CA GLY A 99 -6.38 -12.97 10.02
C GLY A 99 -4.90 -13.34 9.93
N ASN A 100 -4.60 -14.64 9.87
CA ASN A 100 -3.23 -15.14 10.04
C ASN A 100 -2.37 -15.11 8.77
N GLY A 101 -2.98 -15.18 7.58
CA GLY A 101 -2.23 -15.19 6.31
C GLY A 101 -1.68 -13.82 5.90
N VAL A 102 -2.27 -12.74 6.42
CA VAL A 102 -1.78 -11.38 6.16
C VAL A 102 -0.56 -11.07 7.02
N ILE A 103 0.48 -10.55 6.38
CA ILE A 103 1.67 -10.05 7.04
C ILE A 103 1.50 -8.54 7.19
N LEU A 104 1.47 -8.07 8.44
CA LEU A 104 1.54 -6.66 8.79
C LEU A 104 3.00 -6.29 8.91
N VAL A 105 3.46 -5.33 8.11
CA VAL A 105 4.85 -4.89 8.17
C VAL A 105 5.11 -4.19 9.51
N PRO A 106 6.15 -4.57 10.27
CA PRO A 106 6.44 -3.97 11.57
C PRO A 106 6.61 -2.44 11.50
N LYS A 107 6.10 -1.73 12.51
CA LYS A 107 6.23 -0.26 12.58
C LYS A 107 7.69 0.19 12.59
N ASP A 108 8.56 -0.58 13.24
CA ASP A 108 10.00 -0.31 13.30
C ASP A 108 10.72 -0.52 11.96
N TYR A 109 10.10 -1.25 11.02
CA TYR A 109 10.60 -1.42 9.66
C TYR A 109 10.22 -0.20 8.80
N ILE A 110 8.95 0.20 8.81
CA ILE A 110 8.42 1.30 7.97
C ILE A 110 8.87 2.70 8.45
N ASN A 111 8.98 2.90 9.76
CA ASN A 111 9.33 4.19 10.38
C ASN A 111 10.74 4.12 10.98
N LYS A 112 11.62 3.35 10.33
CA LYS A 112 12.99 3.15 10.79
C LYS A 112 13.70 4.50 10.87
N LYS A 113 14.18 4.83 12.06
CA LYS A 113 14.95 6.05 12.33
C LYS A 113 16.26 5.72 13.03
N PRO A 114 17.32 6.51 12.83
CA PRO A 114 18.53 6.38 13.63
C PRO A 114 18.21 6.65 15.11
N THR A 115 18.89 5.93 15.99
CA THR A 115 18.70 6.03 17.44
C THR A 115 19.02 7.45 17.91
N GLY A 116 18.13 8.03 18.72
CA GLY A 116 18.32 9.36 19.30
C GLY A 116 17.99 10.53 18.36
N THR A 117 17.50 10.27 17.15
CA THR A 117 17.11 11.32 16.20
C THR A 117 15.61 11.64 16.33
N GLN A 118 15.29 12.94 16.38
CA GLN A 118 13.93 13.43 16.15
C GLN A 118 13.71 13.50 14.63
N VAL A 119 12.57 13.02 14.16
CA VAL A 119 12.22 13.02 12.74
C VAL A 119 11.05 13.97 12.56
N ASP A 120 11.27 15.05 11.81
CA ASP A 120 10.23 16.05 11.52
C ASP A 120 9.28 15.62 10.39
N ALA A 121 9.56 14.49 9.74
CA ALA A 121 8.70 13.90 8.74
C ALA A 121 7.49 13.20 9.37
N VAL A 122 6.32 13.38 8.75
CA VAL A 122 5.09 12.67 9.12
C VAL A 122 5.32 11.17 8.94
N GLN A 123 5.17 10.43 10.04
CA GLN A 123 5.35 8.98 10.04
C GLN A 123 4.14 8.27 9.44
N LEU A 124 4.34 7.06 8.93
CA LEU A 124 3.25 6.22 8.46
C LEU A 124 2.52 5.63 9.67
N GLU A 125 1.24 5.93 9.81
CA GLU A 125 0.43 5.47 10.95
C GLU A 125 -0.15 4.07 10.70
N ILE A 126 -0.44 3.79 9.43
CA ILE A 126 -1.08 2.57 8.96
C ILE A 126 -0.01 1.60 8.47
N GLN A 127 0.07 0.44 9.10
CA GLN A 127 0.99 -0.60 8.65
C GLN A 127 0.55 -1.13 7.28
N PRO A 128 1.44 -1.10 6.27
CA PRO A 128 1.15 -1.74 5.01
C PRO A 128 1.11 -3.27 5.21
N ARG A 129 0.42 -3.94 4.31
CA ARG A 129 0.08 -5.35 4.40
C ARG A 129 0.64 -6.09 3.20
N CYS A 130 1.02 -7.34 3.36
CA CYS A 130 1.35 -8.20 2.22
C CYS A 130 0.87 -9.63 2.44
N LEU A 131 0.64 -10.32 1.33
CA LEU A 131 0.33 -11.74 1.26
C LEU A 131 1.44 -12.42 0.48
N VAL A 132 1.88 -13.56 1.00
CA VAL A 132 2.86 -14.43 0.36
C VAL A 132 2.17 -15.76 0.11
N GLN A 133 2.04 -16.16 -1.14
CA GLN A 133 1.39 -17.40 -1.54
C GLN A 133 2.33 -18.22 -2.43
N LYS A 134 2.30 -19.55 -2.30
CA LYS A 134 3.11 -20.41 -3.16
C LYS A 134 2.59 -20.34 -4.60
N ILE A 135 3.51 -20.32 -5.57
CA ILE A 135 3.19 -20.39 -6.99
C ILE A 135 4.06 -21.47 -7.63
N ALA A 136 3.50 -22.21 -8.59
CA ALA A 136 4.27 -23.12 -9.40
C ALA A 136 3.78 -23.12 -10.84
N THR A 137 4.69 -23.02 -11.81
CA THR A 137 4.31 -23.01 -13.22
C THR A 137 3.73 -24.36 -13.64
N THR A 138 2.83 -24.32 -14.61
CA THR A 138 2.26 -25.52 -15.23
C THR A 138 3.14 -26.10 -16.35
N SER A 139 4.23 -25.40 -16.69
CA SER A 139 5.23 -25.81 -17.69
C SER A 139 6.20 -26.87 -17.17
N THR A 140 6.85 -27.59 -18.09
CA THR A 140 7.93 -28.54 -17.78
C THR A 140 9.25 -27.96 -18.26
N PRO A 141 10.27 -27.76 -17.39
CA PRO A 141 10.28 -28.05 -15.95
C PRO A 141 9.43 -27.08 -15.12
N GLN A 142 8.85 -27.60 -14.04
CA GLN A 142 8.05 -26.81 -13.10
C GLN A 142 8.97 -25.87 -12.31
N LEU A 143 8.72 -24.57 -12.43
CA LEU A 143 9.34 -23.53 -11.62
C LEU A 143 8.46 -23.28 -10.40
N THR A 144 9.05 -23.37 -9.21
CA THR A 144 8.36 -23.11 -7.94
C THR A 144 8.83 -21.78 -7.35
N GLY A 145 7.94 -21.09 -6.66
CA GLY A 145 8.25 -19.79 -6.09
C GLY A 145 7.16 -19.25 -5.19
N TYR A 146 7.14 -17.92 -5.07
CA TYR A 146 6.17 -17.17 -4.29
C TYR A 146 5.54 -16.06 -5.12
N LEU A 147 4.22 -15.98 -5.07
CA LEU A 147 3.44 -14.83 -5.47
C LEU A 147 3.29 -13.91 -4.26
N ILE A 148 3.81 -12.70 -4.38
CA ILE A 148 3.77 -11.71 -3.30
C ILE A 148 2.90 -10.55 -3.76
N THR A 149 1.85 -10.27 -3.01
CA THR A 149 1.01 -9.10 -3.26
C THR A 149 1.06 -8.19 -2.04
N ALA A 150 1.39 -6.92 -2.25
CA ALA A 150 1.50 -5.92 -1.22
C ALA A 150 0.42 -4.84 -1.38
N ARG A 151 -0.10 -4.36 -0.26
CA ARG A 151 -1.01 -3.22 -0.12
C ARG A 151 -0.37 -2.17 0.74
N GLY A 152 -0.24 -0.98 0.18
CA GLY A 152 0.16 0.22 0.90
C GLY A 152 -1.00 1.18 1.05
N PHE A 153 -0.97 1.94 2.13
CA PHE A 153 -2.04 2.84 2.53
C PHE A 153 -1.45 4.19 2.88
N ALA A 154 -2.10 5.28 2.48
CA ALA A 154 -1.79 6.60 3.03
C ALA A 154 -2.44 6.80 4.40
N ASN A 155 -1.98 7.77 5.19
CA ASN A 155 -2.53 8.05 6.53
C ASN A 155 -4.01 8.46 6.52
N ASN A 156 -4.56 8.87 5.38
CA ASN A 156 -5.99 9.15 5.22
C ASN A 156 -6.83 7.91 4.89
N ALA A 157 -6.22 6.73 4.79
CA ALA A 157 -6.91 5.49 4.49
C ALA A 157 -7.73 4.99 5.69
N ARG A 158 -8.82 4.29 5.36
CA ARG A 158 -9.64 3.54 6.30
C ARG A 158 -9.97 2.19 5.67
N PHE A 159 -9.91 1.14 6.48
CA PHE A 159 -10.31 -0.20 6.09
C PHE A 159 -11.04 -0.87 7.24
N GLU A 160 -11.85 -1.85 6.90
CA GLU A 160 -12.59 -2.65 7.84
C GLU A 160 -11.77 -3.89 8.23
N ASP A 161 -11.34 -3.98 9.49
CA ASP A 161 -10.48 -5.08 9.97
C ASP A 161 -11.12 -6.45 9.95
N THR A 162 -12.46 -6.53 9.84
CA THR A 162 -13.18 -7.80 9.76
C THR A 162 -13.27 -8.33 8.33
N THR A 163 -13.29 -7.44 7.33
CA THR A 163 -13.47 -7.83 5.91
C THR A 163 -12.22 -7.60 5.06
N GLY A 164 -11.26 -6.83 5.54
CA GLY A 164 -10.04 -6.46 4.80
C GLY A 164 -10.28 -5.43 3.70
N LYS A 165 -11.49 -4.88 3.57
CA LYS A 165 -11.85 -3.92 2.51
C LYS A 165 -11.45 -2.50 2.89
N ALA A 166 -10.80 -1.80 1.97
CA ALA A 166 -10.60 -0.36 2.07
C ALA A 166 -11.92 0.36 1.79
N THR A 167 -12.28 1.32 2.64
CA THR A 167 -13.53 2.08 2.55
C THR A 167 -13.30 3.54 2.16
N GLN A 168 -12.12 4.08 2.47
CA GLN A 168 -11.76 5.46 2.18
C GLN A 168 -10.24 5.62 2.04
N GLY A 169 -9.82 6.68 1.33
CA GLY A 169 -8.44 7.15 1.25
C GLY A 169 -7.64 6.49 0.14
N ALA A 170 -6.33 6.73 0.13
CA ALA A 170 -5.46 6.19 -0.91
C ALA A 170 -4.92 4.81 -0.53
N GLU A 171 -4.98 3.92 -1.50
CA GLU A 171 -4.45 2.56 -1.44
C GLU A 171 -3.70 2.28 -2.75
N ALA A 172 -2.59 1.55 -2.65
CA ALA A 172 -1.85 1.06 -3.79
C ALA A 172 -1.58 -0.43 -3.64
N TRP A 173 -1.61 -1.14 -4.77
CA TRP A 173 -1.35 -2.58 -4.85
C TRP A 173 -0.12 -2.80 -5.71
N LEU A 174 0.80 -3.63 -5.23
CA LEU A 174 1.98 -4.07 -5.97
C LEU A 174 2.07 -5.59 -5.92
N GLN A 175 2.65 -6.18 -6.94
CA GLN A 175 2.80 -7.61 -7.07
C GLN A 175 4.20 -7.97 -7.57
N SER A 176 4.77 -9.03 -7.01
CA SER A 176 6.06 -9.59 -7.38
C SER A 176 5.96 -11.11 -7.42
N VAL A 177 6.74 -11.73 -8.28
CA VAL A 177 6.90 -13.18 -8.36
C VAL A 177 8.35 -13.50 -8.12
N LEU A 178 8.64 -14.22 -7.03
CA LEU A 178 9.97 -14.73 -6.74
C LEU A 178 10.02 -16.20 -7.14
N THR A 179 10.75 -16.50 -8.21
CA THR A 179 11.04 -17.88 -8.63
C THR A 179 12.35 -18.35 -8.01
N ARG A 180 12.40 -19.63 -7.66
CA ARG A 180 13.64 -20.29 -7.27
C ARG A 180 14.09 -21.21 -8.40
N ASP A 181 15.26 -20.92 -8.96
CA ASP A 181 15.96 -21.91 -9.77
C ASP A 181 16.52 -23.00 -8.86
N LYS A 182 16.37 -24.25 -9.30
CA LYS A 182 16.84 -25.43 -8.56
C LYS A 182 18.36 -25.49 -8.50
#